data_AF-A0A2Y9DKE9-F1
#
_entry.id   AF-A0A2Y9DKE9-F1
#
_cell.length_a   1.000
_cell.length_b   1.000
_cell.length_c   1.000
_cell.angle_alpha   90.00
_cell.angle_beta   90.00
_cell.angle_gamma   90.00
#
_symmetry.space_group_name_H-M   'P 1'
#
loop_
_entity.id
_entity.type
_entity.pdbx_description
1 polymer ?
#
loop_
_entity_poly.entity_id
_entity_poly.type
_entity_poly.pdbx_seq_one_letter_code
_entity_poly.pdbx_strand_id
1 'polypeptide(L)'
;MSVAVSNRFQGGKAFGMLKARQERRLAEINRVSAGRSPLVARPSCMEMHPLLASLWQEFLCDQKYSDEEDLPEKLAAFKEKYMEFDLNNEGEIDLMSLKRMMEKLGVPKTHLEMKKMISEVTGGVSDTISYRDFVNMMLGKRSAVLKLVMMFEGKANENSPKPVGPPPERDIASLP
;
A
#
# COMPACT_ATOMS: atom_id res chain seq x y z
N MET A 1 44.70 -35.17 0.52
CA MET A 1 44.02 -33.88 0.73
C MET A 1 42.60 -33.99 0.21
N SER A 2 41.62 -33.57 1.04
CA SER A 2 40.23 -33.11 0.82
C SER A 2 39.64 -33.10 -0.61
N VAL A 3 38.35 -33.35 -0.90
CA VAL A 3 37.10 -33.49 -0.12
C VAL A 3 36.06 -34.20 -1.01
N ALA A 4 35.19 -35.02 -0.40
CA ALA A 4 34.03 -35.62 -1.06
C ALA A 4 32.84 -34.65 -1.10
N VAL A 5 32.19 -34.50 -2.25
CA VAL A 5 30.86 -33.88 -2.37
C VAL A 5 29.85 -34.99 -2.64
N SER A 6 29.21 -35.44 -1.57
CA SER A 6 27.93 -36.14 -1.65
C SER A 6 26.82 -35.09 -1.61
N ASN A 7 25.96 -35.05 -2.62
CA ASN A 7 24.59 -34.59 -2.36
C ASN A 7 23.60 -35.49 -3.11
N ARG A 8 23.03 -36.40 -2.34
CA ARG A 8 21.99 -37.35 -2.74
C ARG A 8 20.68 -36.77 -2.21
N PHE A 9 19.90 -36.11 -3.05
CA PHE A 9 18.51 -35.76 -2.72
C PHE A 9 17.57 -36.47 -3.71
N GLN A 10 17.12 -37.67 -3.30
CA GLN A 10 16.05 -38.38 -3.99
C GLN A 10 14.71 -37.70 -3.65
N GLY A 11 14.28 -36.76 -4.50
CA GLY A 11 12.88 -36.31 -4.52
C GLY A 11 12.00 -37.41 -5.10
N GLY A 12 11.42 -38.25 -4.24
CA GLY A 12 10.63 -39.42 -4.63
C GLY A 12 9.37 -39.07 -5.43
N LYS A 13 8.97 -39.98 -6.34
CA LYS A 13 7.79 -39.89 -7.23
C LYS A 13 6.48 -39.52 -6.49
N ALA A 14 6.39 -39.78 -5.19
CA ALA A 14 5.25 -39.41 -4.33
C ALA A 14 5.04 -37.89 -4.20
N PHE A 15 6.11 -37.09 -4.17
CA PHE A 15 6.00 -35.62 -4.03
C PHE A 15 5.46 -34.97 -5.31
N GLY A 16 5.88 -35.48 -6.47
CA GLY A 16 5.37 -35.05 -7.78
C GLY A 16 3.88 -35.33 -7.97
N MET A 17 3.40 -36.49 -7.48
CA MET A 17 1.97 -36.81 -7.53
C MET A 17 1.12 -35.97 -6.59
N LEU A 18 1.65 -35.59 -5.42
CA LEU A 18 0.94 -34.71 -4.48
C LEU A 18 0.82 -33.28 -5.03
N LYS A 19 1.88 -32.76 -5.67
CA LYS A 19 1.86 -31.46 -6.36
C LYS A 19 0.88 -31.46 -7.54
N ALA A 20 0.91 -32.50 -8.38
CA ALA A 20 -0.03 -32.64 -9.49
C ALA A 20 -1.49 -32.81 -9.03
N ARG A 21 -1.73 -33.45 -7.87
CA ARG A 21 -3.07 -33.59 -7.28
C ARG A 21 -3.55 -32.28 -6.64
N GLN A 22 -2.65 -31.49 -6.06
CA GLN A 22 -2.96 -30.16 -5.54
C GLN A 22 -3.29 -29.20 -6.69
N GLU A 23 -2.48 -29.17 -7.76
CA GLU A 23 -2.69 -28.33 -8.95
C GLU A 23 -4.01 -28.66 -9.67
N ARG A 24 -4.40 -29.95 -9.77
CA ARG A 24 -5.73 -30.31 -10.31
C ARG A 24 -6.88 -29.82 -9.43
N ARG A 25 -6.76 -29.89 -8.09
CA ARG A 25 -7.79 -29.34 -7.18
C ARG A 25 -7.89 -27.81 -7.30
N LEU A 26 -6.76 -27.11 -7.45
CA LEU A 26 -6.74 -25.66 -7.68
C LEU A 26 -7.36 -25.28 -9.03
N ALA A 27 -7.14 -26.08 -10.10
CA ALA A 27 -7.77 -25.86 -11.39
C ALA A 27 -9.30 -26.12 -11.37
N GLU A 28 -9.76 -27.11 -10.59
CA GLU A 28 -11.18 -27.45 -10.47
C GLU A 28 -11.96 -26.42 -9.66
N ILE A 29 -11.36 -25.87 -8.59
CA ILE A 29 -11.92 -24.75 -7.82
C ILE A 29 -12.08 -23.50 -8.71
N ASN A 30 -11.08 -23.19 -9.55
CA ASN A 30 -11.16 -22.07 -10.48
C ASN A 30 -12.23 -22.28 -11.56
N ARG A 31 -12.47 -23.53 -12.00
CA ARG A 31 -13.48 -23.87 -13.01
C ARG A 31 -14.91 -23.73 -12.50
N VAL A 32 -15.17 -23.99 -11.22
CA VAL A 32 -16.49 -23.77 -10.60
C VAL A 32 -16.79 -22.27 -10.44
N SER A 33 -15.77 -21.42 -10.29
CA SER A 33 -15.94 -19.96 -10.25
C SER A 33 -16.12 -19.31 -11.64
N ALA A 34 -15.76 -20.02 -12.72
CA ALA A 34 -15.79 -19.51 -14.10
C ALA A 34 -17.21 -19.36 -14.70
N GLY A 35 -18.27 -19.56 -13.91
CA GLY A 35 -19.66 -19.27 -14.28
C GLY A 35 -20.11 -17.83 -13.97
N ARG A 36 -19.28 -17.00 -13.34
CA ARG A 36 -19.50 -15.54 -13.25
C ARG A 36 -18.41 -14.82 -14.04
N SER A 37 -18.87 -13.83 -14.79
CA SER A 37 -18.17 -13.00 -15.78
C SER A 37 -16.74 -12.57 -15.39
N PRO A 38 -15.84 -12.36 -16.37
CA PRO A 38 -14.43 -12.10 -16.11
C PRO A 38 -14.22 -10.63 -15.73
N LEU A 39 -14.08 -10.35 -14.44
CA LEU A 39 -13.46 -9.12 -13.96
C LEU A 39 -11.98 -9.42 -13.64
N VAL A 40 -11.12 -8.80 -14.43
CA VAL A 40 -9.70 -8.46 -14.20
C VAL A 40 -8.78 -9.55 -13.63
N ALA A 41 -7.92 -10.06 -14.51
CA ALA A 41 -6.77 -10.88 -14.13
C ALA A 41 -5.80 -10.11 -13.22
N ARG A 42 -5.43 -10.74 -12.10
CA ARG A 42 -4.39 -10.29 -11.15
C ARG A 42 -3.01 -10.18 -11.79
N PRO A 43 -2.14 -9.26 -11.32
CA PRO A 43 -0.71 -9.54 -11.24
C PRO A 43 -0.29 -9.91 -9.81
N SER A 44 0.70 -10.79 -9.78
CA SER A 44 1.38 -11.35 -8.61
C SER A 44 2.26 -10.31 -7.91
N CYS A 45 1.96 -9.97 -6.65
CA CYS A 45 2.91 -9.35 -5.74
C CYS A 45 2.57 -9.77 -4.30
N MET A 46 3.46 -10.60 -3.75
CA MET A 46 3.66 -11.03 -2.35
C MET A 46 2.46 -10.99 -1.39
N GLU A 47 2.18 -12.17 -0.85
CA GLU A 47 1.17 -12.52 0.16
C GLU A 47 0.76 -11.35 1.08
N MET A 48 -0.40 -10.79 0.78
CA MET A 48 -1.13 -9.95 1.73
C MET A 48 -1.50 -10.78 2.95
N HIS A 49 -1.31 -10.19 4.13
CA HIS A 49 -1.89 -10.68 5.38
C HIS A 49 -3.40 -10.92 5.16
N PRO A 50 -3.96 -12.07 5.56
CA PRO A 50 -5.35 -12.46 5.26
C PRO A 50 -6.40 -11.42 5.69
N LEU A 51 -6.07 -10.52 6.61
CA LEU A 51 -6.93 -9.44 7.11
C LEU A 51 -7.32 -8.41 6.04
N LEU A 52 -6.44 -8.08 5.09
CA LEU A 52 -6.77 -7.08 4.06
C LEU A 52 -7.80 -7.62 3.06
N ALA A 53 -7.78 -8.91 2.75
CA ALA A 53 -8.79 -9.53 1.88
C ALA A 53 -10.18 -9.55 2.53
N SER A 54 -10.26 -9.79 3.85
CA SER A 54 -11.52 -9.74 4.59
C SER A 54 -12.11 -8.33 4.69
N LEU A 55 -11.27 -7.32 4.97
CA LEU A 55 -11.69 -5.91 4.99
C LEU A 55 -12.21 -5.45 3.61
N TRP A 56 -11.54 -5.87 2.55
CA TRP A 56 -11.97 -5.60 1.18
C TRP A 56 -13.39 -6.11 0.88
N GLN A 57 -13.72 -7.30 1.35
CA GLN A 57 -15.03 -7.91 1.15
C GLN A 57 -16.11 -7.26 2.02
N GLU A 58 -15.75 -6.74 3.20
CA GLU A 58 -16.62 -5.92 4.05
C GLU A 58 -17.04 -4.62 3.32
N PHE A 59 -16.08 -3.90 2.73
CA PHE A 59 -16.37 -2.64 2.02
C PHE A 59 -17.29 -2.83 0.79
N LEU A 60 -17.15 -3.93 0.05
CA LEU A 60 -17.99 -4.23 -1.11
C LEU A 60 -19.44 -4.60 -0.74
N CYS A 61 -19.67 -5.02 0.50
CA CYS A 61 -20.99 -5.40 1.00
C CYS A 61 -21.66 -4.31 1.84
N ASP A 62 -20.96 -3.22 2.16
CA ASP A 62 -21.49 -2.14 2.98
C ASP A 62 -22.43 -1.24 2.16
N GLN A 63 -23.69 -1.14 2.60
CA GLN A 63 -24.71 -0.28 1.99
C GLN A 63 -24.27 1.18 1.92
N LYS A 64 -23.34 1.61 2.77
CA LYS A 64 -22.81 2.98 2.79
C LYS A 64 -22.10 3.40 1.50
N TYR A 65 -21.57 2.45 0.73
CA TYR A 65 -20.81 2.73 -0.51
C TYR A 65 -21.52 2.21 -1.77
N SER A 66 -22.80 1.82 -1.67
CA SER A 66 -23.56 1.25 -2.79
C SER A 66 -23.75 2.22 -3.96
N ASP A 67 -23.69 3.53 -3.69
CA ASP A 67 -23.83 4.59 -4.71
C ASP A 67 -22.49 4.98 -5.34
N GLU A 68 -21.36 4.43 -4.88
CA GLU A 68 -20.04 4.72 -5.46
C GLU A 68 -19.83 3.89 -6.74
N GLU A 69 -19.91 4.53 -7.90
CA GLU A 69 -19.51 3.92 -9.16
C GLU A 69 -18.02 3.55 -9.13
N ASP A 70 -17.67 2.42 -9.75
CA ASP A 70 -16.33 1.85 -9.81
C ASP A 70 -15.64 1.62 -8.44
N LEU A 71 -16.43 1.42 -7.38
CA LEU A 71 -15.94 1.07 -6.05
C LEU A 71 -14.84 -0.03 -6.03
N PRO A 72 -14.98 -1.19 -6.72
CA PRO A 72 -13.93 -2.20 -6.70
C PRO A 72 -12.60 -1.71 -7.30
N GLU A 73 -12.64 -0.88 -8.33
CA GLU A 73 -11.44 -0.31 -8.97
C GLU A 73 -10.81 0.75 -8.06
N LYS A 74 -11.62 1.61 -7.43
CA LYS A 74 -11.18 2.58 -6.41
C LYS A 74 -10.52 1.87 -5.22
N LEU A 75 -11.12 0.80 -4.70
CA LEU A 75 -10.55 0.03 -3.59
C LEU A 75 -9.20 -0.59 -3.98
N ALA A 76 -9.06 -1.05 -5.23
CA ALA A 76 -7.79 -1.52 -5.75
C ALA A 76 -6.73 -0.40 -5.80
N ALA A 77 -7.08 0.75 -6.34
CA ALA A 77 -6.18 1.91 -6.35
C ALA A 77 -5.79 2.36 -4.93
N PHE A 78 -6.72 2.35 -3.98
CA PHE A 78 -6.45 2.73 -2.58
C PHE A 78 -5.52 1.74 -1.89
N LYS A 79 -5.65 0.45 -2.15
CA LYS A 79 -4.69 -0.53 -1.63
C LYS A 79 -3.31 -0.35 -2.23
N GLU A 80 -3.21 -0.15 -3.54
CA GLU A 80 -1.91 0.10 -4.16
C GLU A 80 -1.24 1.33 -3.54
N LYS A 81 -1.99 2.41 -3.36
CA LYS A 81 -1.52 3.61 -2.66
C LYS A 81 -1.14 3.37 -1.21
N TYR A 82 -1.94 2.60 -0.48
CA TYR A 82 -1.65 2.25 0.91
C TYR A 82 -0.37 1.42 1.03
N MET A 83 -0.12 0.53 0.07
CA MET A 83 1.10 -0.27 0.00
C MET A 83 2.35 0.52 -0.42
N GLU A 84 2.21 1.75 -0.93
CA GLU A 84 3.35 2.63 -1.16
C GLU A 84 3.92 3.21 0.14
N PHE A 85 3.18 3.12 1.25
CA PHE A 85 3.68 3.51 2.57
C PHE A 85 4.61 2.45 3.13
N ASP A 86 5.62 2.91 3.87
CA ASP A 86 6.46 2.04 4.68
C ASP A 86 5.74 1.71 5.99
N LEU A 87 4.83 0.74 5.93
CA LEU A 87 3.98 0.34 7.05
C LEU A 87 4.81 -0.21 8.22
N ASN A 88 4.28 -0.06 9.43
CA ASN A 88 4.85 -0.64 10.63
C ASN A 88 4.62 -2.18 10.70
N ASN A 89 5.07 -2.82 11.78
CA ASN A 89 4.94 -4.27 11.97
C ASN A 89 3.48 -4.76 12.06
N GLU A 90 2.54 -3.85 12.33
CA GLU A 90 1.11 -4.12 12.43
C GLU A 90 0.38 -3.89 11.09
N GLY A 91 1.09 -3.42 10.06
CA GLY A 91 0.52 -3.09 8.77
C GLY A 91 -0.22 -1.75 8.74
N GLU A 92 0.10 -0.86 9.68
CA GLU A 92 -0.50 0.46 9.83
C GLU A 92 0.46 1.59 9.46
N ILE A 93 -0.07 2.74 9.08
CA ILE A 93 0.72 3.94 8.80
C ILE A 93 0.97 4.64 10.14
N ASP A 94 2.20 4.60 10.60
CA ASP A 94 2.63 5.37 11.76
C ASP A 94 3.20 6.75 11.35
N LEU A 95 3.62 7.52 12.35
CA LEU A 95 4.17 8.85 12.12
C LEU A 95 5.44 8.85 11.26
N MET A 96 6.25 7.77 11.33
CA MET A 96 7.46 7.63 10.53
C MET A 96 7.13 7.26 9.09
N SER A 97 6.18 6.35 8.89
CA SER A 97 5.62 6.01 7.57
C SER A 97 5.11 7.26 6.86
N LEU A 98 4.33 8.08 7.58
CA LEU A 98 3.77 9.33 7.05
C LEU A 98 4.88 10.33 6.71
N LYS A 99 5.87 10.49 7.59
CA LYS A 99 7.02 11.38 7.35
C LYS A 99 7.76 10.99 6.07
N ARG A 100 8.07 9.71 5.89
CA ARG A 100 8.79 9.23 4.71
C ARG A 100 7.99 9.44 3.42
N MET A 101 6.67 9.28 3.48
CA MET A 101 5.81 9.61 2.35
C MET A 101 5.83 11.13 2.02
N MET A 102 5.70 12.00 3.02
CA MET A 102 5.74 13.45 2.82
C MET A 102 7.07 13.91 2.21
N GLU A 103 8.19 13.31 2.63
CA GLU A 103 9.52 13.53 2.04
C GLU A 103 9.61 13.03 0.59
N LYS A 104 9.06 11.84 0.30
CA LYS A 104 8.99 11.26 -1.05
C LYS A 104 8.22 12.18 -2.02
N LEU A 105 7.14 12.79 -1.54
CA LEU A 105 6.30 13.69 -2.32
C LEU A 105 6.83 15.14 -2.38
N GLY A 106 7.91 15.45 -1.66
CA GLY A 106 8.47 16.80 -1.62
C GLY A 106 7.59 17.82 -0.90
N VAL A 107 6.67 17.36 -0.05
CA VAL A 107 5.78 18.21 0.76
C VAL A 107 6.27 18.18 2.21
N PRO A 108 7.21 19.05 2.61
CA PRO A 108 7.72 19.04 3.98
C PRO A 108 6.60 19.37 4.97
N LYS A 109 6.53 18.58 6.05
CA LYS A 109 5.58 18.77 7.15
C LYS A 109 6.29 18.71 8.49
N THR A 110 5.85 19.54 9.41
CA THR A 110 6.32 19.49 10.80
C THR A 110 5.76 18.27 11.52
N HIS A 111 6.43 17.83 12.59
CA HIS A 111 5.97 16.72 13.42
C HIS A 111 4.55 16.94 13.96
N LEU A 112 4.21 18.19 14.34
CA LEU A 112 2.89 18.55 14.83
C LEU A 112 1.82 18.46 13.73
N GLU A 113 2.12 18.91 12.51
CA GLU A 113 1.19 18.78 11.39
C GLU A 113 0.92 17.32 11.06
N MET A 114 1.96 16.46 11.02
CA MET A 114 1.79 15.04 10.75
C MET A 114 0.95 14.34 11.82
N LYS A 115 1.15 14.66 13.11
CA LYS A 115 0.29 14.17 14.20
C LYS A 115 -1.17 14.59 14.01
N LYS A 116 -1.41 15.85 13.61
CA LYS A 116 -2.76 16.33 13.31
C LYS A 116 -3.38 15.61 12.11
N MET A 117 -2.60 15.32 11.07
CA MET A 117 -3.07 14.56 9.91
C MET A 117 -3.54 13.16 10.29
N ILE A 118 -2.80 12.46 11.16
CA ILE A 118 -3.21 11.14 11.67
C ILE A 118 -4.49 11.26 12.49
N SER A 119 -4.52 12.19 13.44
CA SER A 119 -5.69 12.41 14.29
C SER A 119 -6.95 12.82 13.50
N GLU A 120 -6.80 13.58 12.41
CA GLU A 120 -7.90 13.96 11.53
C GLU A 120 -8.54 12.74 10.85
N VAL A 121 -7.72 11.75 10.48
CA VAL A 121 -8.17 10.53 9.80
C VAL A 121 -8.78 9.53 10.78
N THR A 122 -8.15 9.32 11.94
CA THR A 122 -8.61 8.37 12.96
C THR A 122 -9.74 8.94 13.83
N GLY A 123 -9.98 10.25 13.79
CA GLY A 123 -10.85 10.93 14.75
C GLY A 123 -10.24 11.05 16.15
N GLY A 124 -8.91 10.94 16.26
CA GLY A 124 -8.17 11.07 17.52
C GLY A 124 -8.24 9.84 18.43
N VAL A 125 -8.74 8.70 17.93
CA VAL A 125 -8.80 7.45 18.71
C VAL A 125 -7.53 6.62 18.60
N SER A 126 -6.70 6.87 17.57
CA SER A 126 -5.45 6.16 17.32
C SER A 126 -4.35 7.12 16.85
N ASP A 127 -3.11 6.77 17.19
CA ASP A 127 -1.88 7.42 16.75
C ASP A 127 -1.31 6.81 15.46
N THR A 128 -2.00 5.82 14.89
CA THR A 128 -1.70 5.14 13.63
C THR A 128 -2.94 5.09 12.76
N ILE A 129 -2.76 5.08 11.43
CA ILE A 129 -3.86 4.98 10.47
C ILE A 129 -3.95 3.54 9.99
N SER A 130 -5.07 2.88 10.29
CA SER A 130 -5.37 1.55 9.76
C SER A 130 -5.83 1.63 8.30
N TYR A 131 -5.80 0.50 7.58
CA TYR A 131 -6.32 0.43 6.21
C TYR A 131 -7.80 0.84 6.13
N ARG A 132 -8.60 0.53 7.16
CA ARG A 132 -10.01 0.89 7.22
C ARG A 132 -10.19 2.41 7.29
N ASP A 133 -9.42 3.07 8.14
CA ASP A 133 -9.44 4.53 8.28
C ASP A 133 -8.99 5.20 6.98
N PHE A 134 -7.98 4.64 6.32
CA PHE A 134 -7.50 5.08 5.03
C PHE A 134 -8.58 5.04 3.95
N VAL A 135 -9.26 3.91 3.78
CA VAL A 135 -10.35 3.78 2.80
C VAL A 135 -11.51 4.71 3.14
N ASN A 136 -11.87 4.81 4.42
CA ASN A 136 -12.90 5.74 4.90
C ASN A 136 -12.55 7.19 4.61
N MET A 137 -11.27 7.58 4.72
CA MET A 137 -10.79 8.90 4.34
C MET A 137 -10.94 9.11 2.82
N MET A 138 -10.51 8.15 2.01
CA MET A 138 -10.52 8.28 0.55
C MET A 138 -11.93 8.31 -0.05
N LEU A 139 -12.85 7.47 0.43
CA LEU A 139 -14.26 7.45 0.01
C LEU A 139 -15.11 8.51 0.72
N GLY A 140 -14.69 8.95 1.92
CA GLY A 140 -15.48 9.88 2.73
C GLY A 140 -15.61 11.26 2.09
N LYS A 141 -16.72 11.94 2.40
CA LYS A 141 -16.95 13.34 1.98
C LYS A 141 -16.07 14.35 2.74
N ARG A 142 -15.46 13.93 3.85
CA ARG A 142 -14.58 14.79 4.65
C ARG A 142 -13.27 15.02 3.89
N SER A 143 -12.85 16.28 3.87
CA SER A 143 -11.51 16.64 3.39
C SER A 143 -10.53 16.37 4.52
N ALA A 144 -9.46 15.63 4.23
CA ALA A 144 -8.33 15.47 5.12
C ALA A 144 -7.08 15.95 4.38
N VAL A 145 -6.10 16.51 5.11
CA VAL A 145 -4.87 17.00 4.47
C VAL A 145 -4.15 15.86 3.75
N LEU A 146 -4.14 14.66 4.34
CA LEU A 146 -3.52 13.47 3.73
C LEU A 146 -4.21 13.09 2.41
N LYS A 147 -5.55 13.13 2.38
CA LYS A 147 -6.35 12.89 1.16
C LYS A 147 -5.98 13.88 0.05
N LEU A 148 -5.88 15.17 0.40
CA LEU A 148 -5.49 16.20 -0.55
C LEU A 148 -4.07 15.96 -1.09
N VAL A 149 -3.10 15.62 -0.24
CA VAL A 149 -1.75 15.32 -0.74
C VAL A 149 -1.78 14.16 -1.74
N MET A 150 -2.50 13.09 -1.44
CA MET A 150 -2.59 11.90 -2.30
C MET A 150 -3.28 12.14 -3.64
N MET A 151 -4.36 12.93 -3.64
CA MET A 151 -5.09 13.25 -4.86
C MET A 151 -4.27 14.09 -5.85
N PHE A 152 -3.19 14.73 -5.38
CA PHE A 152 -2.36 15.63 -6.18
C PHE A 152 -1.00 15.03 -6.58
N GLU A 153 -0.69 13.79 -6.17
CA GLU A 153 0.56 13.07 -6.51
C GLU A 153 0.81 12.96 -8.03
N GLY A 154 -0.24 13.09 -8.86
CA GLY A 154 -0.18 13.01 -10.32
C GLY A 154 0.00 14.34 -11.07
N LYS A 155 0.16 15.49 -10.40
CA LYS A 155 0.23 16.81 -11.08
C LYS A 155 1.54 17.59 -10.88
N ALA A 156 2.50 17.07 -10.13
CA ALA A 156 3.72 17.79 -9.76
C ALA A 156 5.02 17.04 -10.07
N ASN A 157 5.02 16.08 -11.00
CA ASN A 157 6.23 15.38 -11.43
C ASN A 157 6.57 15.63 -12.89
N GLU A 158 6.63 16.91 -13.27
CA GLU A 158 7.49 17.35 -14.36
C GLU A 158 8.37 18.51 -13.84
N ASN A 159 9.69 18.22 -13.75
CA ASN A 159 10.81 19.16 -13.65
C ASN A 159 10.73 20.32 -12.62
N SER A 160 11.32 20.10 -11.45
CA SER A 160 12.32 21.06 -10.98
C SER A 160 13.56 20.32 -10.44
N PRO A 161 14.76 20.51 -11.03
CA PRO A 161 15.97 20.01 -10.41
C PRO A 161 16.16 20.75 -9.09
N LYS A 162 16.19 20.00 -7.98
CA LYS A 162 16.63 20.54 -6.69
C LYS A 162 18.01 21.19 -6.93
N PRO A 163 18.25 22.46 -6.55
CA PRO A 163 19.56 23.06 -6.75
C PRO A 163 20.59 22.27 -5.92
N VAL A 164 21.38 21.45 -6.60
CA VAL A 164 22.52 20.75 -6.01
C VAL A 164 23.67 21.75 -5.97
N GLY A 165 23.69 22.55 -4.92
CA GLY A 165 24.77 23.49 -4.65
C GLY A 165 24.97 23.64 -3.14
N PRO A 166 26.22 23.72 -2.67
CA PRO A 166 26.48 24.17 -1.31
C PRO A 166 25.75 25.50 -1.07
N PRO A 167 25.16 25.72 0.12
CA PRO A 167 24.58 27.02 0.47
C PRO A 167 25.60 28.14 0.16
N PRO A 168 25.17 29.23 -0.49
CA PRO A 168 26.07 30.35 -0.80
C PRO A 168 26.73 30.82 0.49
N GLU A 169 28.06 30.91 0.52
CA GLU A 169 28.77 31.47 1.66
C GLU A 169 28.33 32.93 1.83
N ARG A 170 27.79 33.24 3.00
CA ARG A 170 27.47 34.61 3.37
C ARG A 170 28.78 35.29 3.74
N ASP A 171 29.37 35.98 2.78
CA ASP A 171 30.57 36.75 3.03
C ASP A 171 30.26 38.00 3.87
N ILE A 172 31.12 38.28 4.84
CA ILE A 172 30.98 39.36 5.84
C ILE A 172 30.92 40.74 5.15
N ALA A 173 31.41 40.83 3.91
CA ALA A 173 31.33 42.00 3.05
C ALA A 173 29.91 42.37 2.57
N SER A 174 28.90 41.53 2.84
CA SER A 174 27.50 41.74 2.40
C SER A 174 26.57 42.26 3.51
N LEU A 175 27.10 42.67 4.66
CA LEU A 175 26.34 43.36 5.71
C LEU A 175 26.48 44.88 5.53
N PRO A 176 25.40 45.67 5.69
CA PRO A 176 25.44 47.12 5.58
C PRO A 176 26.27 47.78 6.69
#